data_AF-A0AAE3H7B5-F1
#
_entry.id   AF-A0AAE3H7B5-F1
#
_cell.length_a   1.000
_cell.length_b   1.000
_cell.length_c   1.000
_cell.angle_alpha   90.00
_cell.angle_beta   90.00
_cell.angle_gamma   90.00
#
_symmetry.space_group_name_H-M   'P 1'
#
loop_
_entity.id
_entity.type
_entity.pdbx_description
1 polymer ?
#
loop_
_entity_poly.entity_id
_entity_poly.type
_entity_poly.pdbx_seq_one_letter_code
_entity_poly.pdbx_strand_id
1 'polypeptide(L)'
;MKIDAHQHFWNYDSENYSWIDNSMSKIQKDFLPADLKPILDKNQIDGCVLVQVNQTEDETTYFNSLAEQNDFIKGVVGWTDLLSKDLTAHLEDYSKYPKIKGFRHIVQGEPVGFMQNPDFVAGVQELAKYNFTYDILIYPTQLKDAKYLIKQCPDNKFIIDHLAKPYIKEQKISQWGNYMQKLGEMPNVYCKISGMVTEADWQNWKKEDFYIYLDVALNSFGIDRLVYGSDWPVCLVAAEYEEQLDIVKSYFQKLSLTEQDKIFGGNAVRFYRL
;
A
#
# COMPACT_ATOMS: atom_id res chain seq x y z
N MET A 1 11.06 -11.66 -10.59
CA MET A 1 9.84 -10.91 -10.90
C MET A 1 9.86 -9.62 -10.10
N LYS A 2 9.90 -8.46 -10.77
CA LYS A 2 9.77 -7.12 -10.17
C LYS A 2 8.30 -6.72 -10.14
N ILE A 3 7.84 -6.23 -9.00
CA ILE A 3 6.43 -5.92 -8.75
C ILE A 3 6.31 -4.50 -8.22
N ASP A 4 5.43 -3.73 -8.83
CA ASP A 4 4.86 -2.55 -8.23
C ASP A 4 3.72 -2.94 -7.28
N ALA A 5 3.97 -2.99 -5.98
CA ALA A 5 3.01 -3.53 -5.02
C ALA A 5 1.93 -2.53 -4.58
N HIS A 6 1.86 -1.34 -5.17
CA HIS A 6 0.84 -0.35 -4.84
C HIS A 6 0.58 0.59 -6.01
N GLN A 7 -0.55 0.39 -6.68
CA GLN A 7 -1.06 1.33 -7.68
C GLN A 7 -2.59 1.24 -7.73
N HIS A 8 -3.21 2.21 -8.38
CA HIS A 8 -4.65 2.38 -8.50
C HIS A 8 -5.10 2.56 -9.95
N PHE A 9 -6.34 2.16 -10.22
CA PHE A 9 -7.06 2.55 -11.43
C PHE A 9 -8.35 3.25 -11.06
N TRP A 10 -8.80 4.17 -11.90
CA TRP A 10 -10.11 4.77 -11.77
C TRP A 10 -10.63 5.34 -13.07
N ASN A 11 -11.96 5.38 -13.18
CA ASN A 11 -12.65 6.33 -14.07
C ASN A 11 -13.00 7.54 -13.19
N TYR A 12 -12.43 8.70 -13.52
CA TYR A 12 -12.50 9.86 -12.64
C TYR A 12 -13.90 10.46 -12.62
N ASP A 13 -14.39 10.67 -11.41
CA ASP A 13 -15.64 11.34 -11.14
C ASP A 13 -15.46 12.27 -9.92
N SER A 14 -15.74 13.56 -10.08
CA SER A 14 -15.47 14.53 -9.01
C SER A 14 -16.25 14.25 -7.71
N GLU A 15 -17.40 13.58 -7.79
CA GLU A 15 -18.19 13.25 -6.59
C GLU A 15 -17.56 12.09 -5.82
N ASN A 16 -17.23 10.99 -6.52
CA ASN A 16 -16.63 9.81 -5.91
C ASN A 16 -15.16 10.02 -5.46
N TYR A 17 -14.42 10.92 -6.13
CA TYR A 17 -13.01 11.21 -5.83
C TYR A 17 -12.82 12.56 -5.13
N SER A 18 -13.69 12.87 -4.15
CA SER A 18 -13.69 14.15 -3.42
C SER A 18 -12.39 14.50 -2.67
N TRP A 19 -11.47 13.55 -2.51
CA TRP A 19 -10.13 13.79 -1.96
C TRP A 19 -9.15 14.42 -2.98
N ILE A 20 -9.49 14.41 -4.29
CA ILE A 20 -8.71 15.04 -5.35
C ILE A 20 -9.18 16.48 -5.55
N ASP A 21 -8.40 17.45 -5.08
CA ASP A 21 -8.71 18.87 -5.25
C ASP A 21 -8.02 19.50 -6.48
N ASN A 22 -8.26 20.80 -6.71
CA ASN A 22 -7.72 21.54 -7.86
C ASN A 22 -6.19 21.65 -7.86
N SER A 23 -5.52 21.47 -6.72
CA SER A 23 -4.05 21.41 -6.66
C SER A 23 -3.51 20.10 -7.24
N MET A 24 -4.36 19.07 -7.36
CA MET A 24 -4.04 17.74 -7.89
C MET A 24 -4.55 17.54 -9.33
N SER A 25 -4.65 18.60 -10.13
CA SER A 25 -5.26 18.55 -11.47
C SER A 25 -4.67 17.51 -12.43
N LYS A 26 -3.39 17.12 -12.27
CA LYS A 26 -2.74 16.05 -13.05
C LYS A 26 -3.46 14.69 -12.95
N ILE A 27 -4.14 14.45 -11.84
CA ILE A 27 -4.80 13.18 -11.55
C ILE A 27 -6.34 13.25 -11.65
N GLN A 28 -6.88 14.39 -12.11
CA GLN A 28 -8.32 14.57 -12.39
C GLN A 28 -8.71 14.02 -13.78
N LYS A 29 -8.40 12.76 -14.02
CA LYS A 29 -8.69 12.04 -15.28
C LYS A 29 -8.69 10.53 -15.05
N ASP A 30 -9.15 9.79 -16.04
CA ASP A 30 -9.12 8.33 -16.03
C ASP A 30 -7.68 7.82 -16.02
N PHE A 31 -7.46 6.75 -15.27
CA PHE A 31 -6.23 5.97 -15.27
C PHE A 31 -6.60 4.50 -15.30
N LEU A 32 -6.26 3.84 -16.40
CA LEU A 32 -6.68 2.48 -16.71
C LEU A 32 -5.45 1.60 -17.01
N PRO A 33 -5.63 0.26 -17.13
CA PRO A 33 -4.54 -0.66 -17.45
C PRO A 33 -3.69 -0.25 -18.66
N ALA A 34 -4.31 0.32 -19.69
CA ALA A 34 -3.63 0.77 -20.91
C ALA A 34 -2.67 1.95 -20.67
N ASP A 35 -2.91 2.76 -19.63
CA ASP A 35 -2.05 3.89 -19.28
C ASP A 35 -0.82 3.44 -18.47
N LEU A 36 -1.00 2.47 -17.57
CA LEU A 36 0.09 1.98 -16.72
C LEU A 36 1.01 0.98 -17.44
N LYS A 37 0.47 0.09 -18.29
CA LYS A 37 1.26 -0.99 -18.91
C LYS A 37 2.51 -0.50 -19.65
N PRO A 38 2.45 0.55 -20.49
CA PRO A 38 3.65 1.10 -21.15
C PRO A 38 4.68 1.65 -20.15
N ILE A 39 4.23 2.21 -19.03
CA ILE A 39 5.10 2.75 -17.97
C ILE A 39 5.86 1.61 -17.27
N LEU A 40 5.15 0.50 -16.95
CA LEU A 40 5.78 -0.69 -16.37
C LEU A 40 6.81 -1.29 -17.32
N ASP A 41 6.48 -1.43 -18.61
CA ASP A 41 7.39 -1.96 -19.64
C ASP A 41 8.66 -1.10 -19.76
N LYS A 42 8.51 0.23 -19.83
CA LYS A 42 9.64 1.18 -19.88
C LYS A 42 10.57 1.03 -18.67
N ASN A 43 10.00 0.75 -17.50
CA ASN A 43 10.72 0.65 -16.24
C ASN A 43 11.16 -0.78 -15.86
N GLN A 44 10.86 -1.76 -16.73
CA GLN A 44 11.14 -3.19 -16.52
C GLN A 44 10.52 -3.72 -15.22
N ILE A 45 9.27 -3.37 -14.98
CA ILE A 45 8.44 -3.91 -13.90
C ILE A 45 7.52 -4.97 -14.48
N ASP A 46 7.57 -6.20 -13.96
CA ASP A 46 6.90 -7.37 -14.55
C ASP A 46 5.40 -7.43 -14.24
N GLY A 47 4.93 -6.64 -13.27
CA GLY A 47 3.52 -6.55 -12.92
C GLY A 47 3.25 -5.68 -11.69
N CYS A 48 1.99 -5.61 -11.29
CA CYS A 48 1.55 -4.79 -10.17
C CYS A 48 0.54 -5.49 -9.25
N VAL A 49 0.34 -4.88 -8.08
CA VAL A 49 -0.81 -5.12 -7.20
C VAL A 49 -1.74 -3.91 -7.31
N LEU A 50 -2.97 -4.16 -7.76
CA LEU A 50 -4.03 -3.15 -7.85
C LEU A 50 -4.72 -3.00 -6.50
N VAL A 51 -4.70 -1.81 -5.92
CA VAL A 51 -5.26 -1.53 -4.60
C VAL A 51 -6.52 -0.68 -4.75
N GLN A 52 -7.58 -0.99 -3.99
CA GLN A 52 -8.83 -0.22 -3.92
C GLN A 52 -8.56 1.28 -3.79
N VAL A 53 -9.50 2.10 -4.26
CA VAL A 53 -9.53 3.56 -4.08
C VAL A 53 -10.81 3.96 -3.33
N ASN A 54 -11.91 3.26 -3.59
CA ASN A 54 -13.20 3.48 -2.96
C ASN A 54 -13.55 2.35 -2.00
N GLN A 55 -14.44 2.65 -1.06
CA GLN A 55 -14.88 1.69 -0.04
C GLN A 55 -16.17 0.99 -0.47
N THR A 56 -16.12 0.27 -1.59
CA THR A 56 -17.27 -0.47 -2.14
C THR A 56 -16.88 -1.88 -2.61
N GLU A 57 -17.81 -2.82 -2.48
CA GLU A 57 -17.61 -4.21 -2.96
C GLU A 57 -17.69 -4.33 -4.48
N ASP A 58 -18.42 -3.42 -5.13
CA ASP A 58 -18.45 -3.28 -6.58
C ASP A 58 -17.06 -2.98 -7.13
N GLU A 59 -16.25 -2.15 -6.45
CA GLU A 59 -14.88 -1.88 -6.88
C GLU A 59 -14.00 -3.12 -6.76
N THR A 60 -14.13 -3.90 -5.68
CA THR A 60 -13.42 -5.18 -5.54
C THR A 60 -13.73 -6.14 -6.69
N THR A 61 -15.01 -6.26 -7.04
CA THR A 61 -15.46 -7.11 -8.14
C THR A 61 -14.94 -6.61 -9.49
N TYR A 62 -15.01 -5.30 -9.72
CA TYR A 62 -14.48 -4.66 -10.92
C TYR A 62 -12.96 -4.86 -11.04
N PHE A 63 -12.21 -4.66 -9.96
CA PHE A 63 -10.75 -4.82 -9.95
C PHE A 63 -10.33 -6.27 -10.16
N ASN A 64 -11.08 -7.25 -9.64
CA ASN A 64 -10.86 -8.65 -10.00
C ASN A 64 -11.06 -8.87 -11.51
N SER A 65 -12.12 -8.30 -12.11
CA SER A 65 -12.37 -8.43 -13.55
C SER A 65 -11.24 -7.81 -14.39
N LEU A 66 -10.67 -6.67 -13.96
CA LEU A 66 -9.50 -6.08 -14.60
C LEU A 66 -8.29 -7.00 -14.49
N ALA A 67 -8.07 -7.62 -13.34
CA ALA A 67 -6.95 -8.53 -13.11
C ALA A 67 -7.04 -9.83 -13.93
N GLU A 68 -8.25 -10.29 -14.26
CA GLU A 68 -8.48 -11.42 -15.17
C GLU A 68 -8.22 -11.06 -16.63
N GLN A 69 -8.48 -9.81 -17.01
CA GLN A 69 -8.27 -9.32 -18.38
C GLN A 69 -6.83 -8.86 -18.66
N ASN A 70 -6.04 -8.63 -17.61
CA ASN A 70 -4.71 -8.02 -17.70
C ASN A 70 -3.68 -8.81 -16.88
N ASP A 71 -2.91 -9.67 -17.53
CA ASP A 71 -1.94 -10.57 -16.88
C ASP A 71 -0.87 -9.87 -16.04
N PHE A 72 -0.58 -8.59 -16.31
CA PHE A 72 0.38 -7.82 -15.53
C PHE A 72 -0.17 -7.41 -14.16
N ILE A 73 -1.48 -7.45 -13.93
CA ILE A 73 -2.08 -7.30 -12.61
C ILE A 73 -1.96 -8.65 -11.89
N LYS A 74 -1.00 -8.75 -10.97
CA LYS A 74 -0.66 -10.01 -10.29
C LYS A 74 -1.53 -10.26 -9.06
N GLY A 75 -2.04 -9.21 -8.44
CA GLY A 75 -2.95 -9.30 -7.29
C GLY A 75 -3.82 -8.06 -7.15
N VAL A 76 -4.89 -8.22 -6.37
CA VAL A 76 -5.85 -7.18 -6.01
C VAL A 76 -5.94 -7.11 -4.49
N VAL A 77 -5.83 -5.89 -3.96
CA VAL A 77 -6.21 -5.55 -2.58
C VAL A 77 -7.54 -4.81 -2.67
N GLY A 78 -8.63 -5.50 -2.35
CA GLY A 78 -9.98 -4.97 -2.47
C GLY A 78 -10.45 -4.22 -1.22
N TRP A 79 -11.72 -3.89 -1.21
CA TRP A 79 -12.49 -3.46 -0.04
C TRP A 79 -13.64 -4.45 0.25
N THR A 80 -13.90 -4.68 1.53
CA THR A 80 -15.12 -5.32 2.03
C THR A 80 -15.43 -4.72 3.40
N ASP A 81 -16.70 -4.71 3.80
CA ASP A 81 -17.08 -4.17 5.11
C ASP A 81 -16.67 -5.13 6.22
N LEU A 82 -15.54 -4.81 6.88
CA LEU A 82 -15.02 -5.59 8.00
C LEU A 82 -15.90 -5.53 9.26
N LEU A 83 -16.90 -4.65 9.30
CA LEU A 83 -17.89 -4.58 10.38
C LEU A 83 -19.18 -5.33 10.04
N SER A 84 -19.29 -5.87 8.83
CA SER A 84 -20.49 -6.57 8.38
C SER A 84 -20.70 -7.88 9.15
N LYS A 85 -21.96 -8.17 9.46
CA LYS A 85 -22.36 -9.47 10.02
C LYS A 85 -22.23 -10.61 9.00
N ASP A 86 -22.23 -10.27 7.71
CA ASP A 86 -22.14 -11.21 6.60
C ASP A 86 -20.70 -11.35 6.06
N LEU A 87 -19.72 -10.74 6.74
CA LEU A 87 -18.30 -10.73 6.32
C LEU A 87 -17.78 -12.14 5.98
N THR A 88 -18.11 -13.15 6.77
CA THR A 88 -17.67 -14.53 6.51
C THR A 88 -18.13 -15.05 5.14
N ALA A 89 -19.38 -14.77 4.75
CA ALA A 89 -19.90 -15.16 3.45
C ALA A 89 -19.21 -14.41 2.31
N HIS A 90 -18.91 -13.12 2.52
CA HIS A 90 -18.19 -12.30 1.54
C HIS A 90 -16.76 -12.82 1.34
N LEU A 91 -16.04 -13.10 2.43
CA LEU A 91 -14.69 -13.66 2.38
C LEU A 91 -14.65 -15.06 1.74
N GLU A 92 -15.65 -15.91 2.02
CA GLU A 92 -15.78 -17.21 1.37
C GLU A 92 -15.97 -17.07 -0.14
N ASP A 93 -16.79 -16.12 -0.59
CA ASP A 93 -16.93 -15.86 -2.02
C ASP A 93 -15.63 -15.32 -2.63
N TYR A 94 -15.02 -14.33 -1.98
CA TYR A 94 -13.77 -13.74 -2.47
C TYR A 94 -12.63 -14.75 -2.55
N SER A 95 -12.62 -15.78 -1.70
CA SER A 95 -11.58 -16.82 -1.69
C SER A 95 -11.55 -17.66 -2.97
N LYS A 96 -12.61 -17.61 -3.78
CA LYS A 96 -12.70 -18.27 -5.09
C LYS A 96 -11.95 -17.52 -6.18
N TYR A 97 -11.64 -16.23 -5.99
CA TYR A 97 -10.92 -15.42 -6.96
C TYR A 97 -9.42 -15.40 -6.65
N PRO A 98 -8.57 -16.09 -7.44
CA PRO A 98 -7.16 -16.27 -7.10
C PRO A 98 -6.36 -14.96 -7.13
N LYS A 99 -6.88 -13.91 -7.77
CA LYS A 99 -6.24 -12.59 -7.86
C LYS A 99 -6.56 -11.70 -6.66
N ILE A 100 -7.62 -11.95 -5.89
CA ILE A 100 -7.87 -11.22 -4.64
C ILE A 100 -6.91 -11.76 -3.58
N LYS A 101 -6.02 -10.90 -3.07
CA LYS A 101 -4.95 -11.29 -2.14
C LYS A 101 -5.15 -10.73 -0.73
N GLY A 102 -5.92 -9.66 -0.60
CA GLY A 102 -6.16 -9.01 0.68
C GLY A 102 -7.15 -7.87 0.57
N PHE A 103 -7.31 -7.16 1.68
CA PHE A 103 -8.24 -6.06 1.80
C PHE A 103 -7.61 -4.84 2.49
N ARG A 104 -8.17 -3.68 2.23
CA ARG A 104 -7.79 -2.41 2.84
C ARG A 104 -9.03 -1.64 3.25
N HIS A 105 -9.05 -1.09 4.46
CA HIS A 105 -9.98 -0.02 4.87
C HIS A 105 -9.22 1.31 4.87
N ILE A 106 -9.87 2.41 4.47
CA ILE A 106 -9.25 3.76 4.44
C ILE A 106 -9.28 4.33 5.86
N VAL A 107 -8.55 3.69 6.78
CA VAL A 107 -8.53 4.05 8.21
C VAL A 107 -8.01 5.48 8.43
N GLN A 108 -7.20 6.02 7.53
CA GLN A 108 -6.78 7.43 7.60
C GLN A 108 -7.94 8.44 7.61
N GLY A 109 -9.14 8.06 7.14
CA GLY A 109 -10.37 8.86 7.21
C GLY A 109 -11.18 8.65 8.51
N GLU A 110 -10.82 7.68 9.32
CA GLU A 110 -11.51 7.32 10.57
C GLU A 110 -10.92 8.05 11.79
N PRO A 111 -11.70 8.25 12.87
CA PRO A 111 -11.18 8.84 14.09
C PRO A 111 -10.09 7.97 14.75
N VAL A 112 -9.16 8.61 15.47
CA VAL A 112 -8.21 7.91 16.35
C VAL A 112 -9.00 7.06 17.35
N GLY A 113 -8.60 5.80 17.51
CA GLY A 113 -9.27 4.78 18.30
C GLY A 113 -10.05 3.76 17.46
N PHE A 114 -10.32 4.03 16.18
CA PHE A 114 -11.13 3.14 15.33
C PHE A 114 -10.59 1.70 15.27
N MET A 115 -9.28 1.51 15.06
CA MET A 115 -8.68 0.16 15.03
C MET A 115 -8.62 -0.54 16.40
N GLN A 116 -9.07 0.12 17.48
CA GLN A 116 -9.26 -0.51 18.79
C GLN A 116 -10.69 -1.03 18.99
N ASN A 117 -11.61 -0.73 18.07
CA ASN A 117 -12.97 -1.25 18.10
C ASN A 117 -12.94 -2.80 18.04
N PRO A 118 -13.51 -3.50 19.03
CA PRO A 118 -13.55 -4.96 19.05
C PRO A 118 -14.17 -5.59 17.80
N ASP A 119 -15.21 -4.97 17.23
CA ASP A 119 -15.88 -5.48 16.03
C ASP A 119 -14.97 -5.38 14.81
N PHE A 120 -14.23 -4.28 14.68
CA PHE A 120 -13.25 -4.10 13.61
C PHE A 120 -12.08 -5.08 13.74
N VAL A 121 -11.58 -5.26 14.97
CA VAL A 121 -10.53 -6.26 15.27
C VAL A 121 -11.00 -7.66 14.89
N ALA A 122 -12.23 -8.04 15.27
CA ALA A 122 -12.82 -9.33 14.91
C ALA A 122 -12.93 -9.50 13.39
N GLY A 123 -13.37 -8.48 12.67
CA GLY A 123 -13.43 -8.50 11.20
C GLY A 123 -12.06 -8.71 10.56
N VAL A 124 -11.03 -8.01 11.05
CA VAL A 124 -9.66 -8.23 10.57
C VAL A 124 -9.18 -9.65 10.88
N GLN A 125 -9.48 -10.21 12.05
CA GLN A 125 -9.10 -11.59 12.39
C GLN A 125 -9.69 -12.62 11.42
N GLU A 126 -10.91 -12.41 10.91
CA GLU A 126 -11.54 -13.32 9.94
C GLU A 126 -10.71 -13.49 8.65
N LEU A 127 -9.98 -12.46 8.23
CA LEU A 127 -9.15 -12.49 7.01
C LEU A 127 -8.13 -13.63 7.02
N ALA A 128 -7.56 -13.96 8.18
CA ALA A 128 -6.54 -15.00 8.32
C ALA A 128 -7.09 -16.40 7.95
N LYS A 129 -8.38 -16.66 8.21
CA LYS A 129 -9.02 -17.96 7.89
C LYS A 129 -9.00 -18.28 6.40
N TYR A 130 -8.99 -17.25 5.57
CA TYR A 130 -8.97 -17.34 4.10
C TYR A 130 -7.60 -16.96 3.52
N ASN A 131 -6.58 -16.80 4.37
CA ASN A 131 -5.24 -16.34 4.04
C ASN A 131 -5.16 -14.91 3.47
N PHE A 132 -6.20 -14.09 3.57
CA PHE A 132 -6.14 -12.71 3.05
C PHE A 132 -5.19 -11.83 3.87
N THR A 133 -4.48 -10.93 3.19
CA THR A 133 -3.64 -9.90 3.84
C THR A 133 -4.49 -8.69 4.22
N TYR A 134 -3.96 -7.87 5.14
CA TYR A 134 -4.54 -6.57 5.47
C TYR A 134 -3.53 -5.44 5.26
N ASP A 135 -3.90 -4.47 4.44
CA ASP A 135 -3.10 -3.29 4.14
C ASP A 135 -3.55 -2.14 5.06
N ILE A 136 -2.61 -1.56 5.82
CA ILE A 136 -2.88 -0.52 6.83
C ILE A 136 -2.54 0.86 6.23
N LEU A 137 -3.58 1.60 5.84
CA LEU A 137 -3.49 2.99 5.38
C LEU A 137 -3.89 3.97 6.48
N ILE A 138 -2.91 4.70 7.01
CA ILE A 138 -3.06 5.57 8.20
C ILE A 138 -2.14 6.79 8.14
N TYR A 139 -2.44 7.77 8.98
CA TYR A 139 -1.51 8.84 9.35
C TYR A 139 -0.67 8.49 10.59
N PRO A 140 0.44 9.20 10.86
CA PRO A 140 1.29 8.98 12.03
C PRO A 140 0.53 9.06 13.38
N THR A 141 -0.56 9.83 13.44
CA THR A 141 -1.42 9.97 14.62
C THR A 141 -2.13 8.66 15.02
N GLN A 142 -2.29 7.72 14.09
CA GLN A 142 -3.00 6.45 14.28
C GLN A 142 -2.05 5.25 14.48
N LEU A 143 -0.73 5.46 14.49
CA LEU A 143 0.27 4.39 14.65
C LEU A 143 0.12 3.61 15.97
N LYS A 144 -0.36 4.27 17.03
CA LYS A 144 -0.66 3.61 18.31
C LYS A 144 -1.77 2.57 18.15
N ASP A 145 -2.78 2.88 17.36
CA ASP A 145 -3.95 2.03 17.15
C ASP A 145 -3.61 0.88 16.21
N ALA A 146 -2.80 1.11 15.18
CA ALA A 146 -2.28 0.04 14.32
C ALA A 146 -1.48 -0.98 15.14
N LYS A 147 -0.61 -0.50 16.05
CA LYS A 147 0.13 -1.37 16.98
C LYS A 147 -0.82 -2.22 17.84
N TYR A 148 -1.94 -1.65 18.28
CA TYR A 148 -2.94 -2.39 19.05
C TYR A 148 -3.58 -3.49 18.19
N LEU A 149 -4.09 -3.14 17.01
CA LEU A 149 -4.72 -4.08 16.07
C LEU A 149 -3.81 -5.26 15.74
N ILE A 150 -2.57 -4.99 15.33
CA ILE A 150 -1.61 -6.04 14.95
C ILE A 150 -1.35 -7.01 16.10
N LYS A 151 -1.30 -6.51 17.34
CA LYS A 151 -1.15 -7.36 18.53
C LYS A 151 -2.36 -8.26 18.80
N GLN A 152 -3.56 -7.82 18.45
CA GLN A 152 -4.77 -8.63 18.58
C GLN A 152 -4.92 -9.64 17.44
N CYS A 153 -4.16 -9.50 16.36
CA CYS A 153 -4.28 -10.27 15.13
C CYS A 153 -2.97 -10.99 14.76
N PRO A 154 -2.37 -11.82 15.64
CA PRO A 154 -1.04 -12.40 15.40
C PRO A 154 -0.97 -13.33 14.18
N ASP A 155 -2.10 -13.93 13.78
CA ASP A 155 -2.19 -14.84 12.64
C ASP A 155 -2.38 -14.12 11.30
N ASN A 156 -2.72 -12.82 11.33
CA ASN A 156 -2.89 -12.01 10.14
C ASN A 156 -1.54 -11.50 9.61
N LYS A 157 -1.45 -11.37 8.30
CA LYS A 157 -0.35 -10.70 7.62
C LYS A 157 -0.71 -9.24 7.36
N PHE A 158 0.14 -8.34 7.85
CA PHE A 158 -0.06 -6.90 7.72
C PHE A 158 1.00 -6.27 6.85
N ILE A 159 0.63 -5.23 6.13
CA ILE A 159 1.58 -4.34 5.47
C ILE A 159 1.20 -2.88 5.73
N ILE A 160 2.17 -2.08 6.15
CA ILE A 160 1.99 -0.65 6.36
C ILE A 160 2.09 0.05 5.01
N ASP A 161 1.03 0.72 4.57
CA ASP A 161 1.03 1.53 3.35
C ASP A 161 1.86 2.80 3.56
N HIS A 162 2.62 3.19 2.53
CA HIS A 162 3.36 4.46 2.44
C HIS A 162 4.19 4.84 3.67
N LEU A 163 4.80 3.84 4.31
CA LEU A 163 5.49 4.00 5.58
C LEU A 163 4.64 4.67 6.68
N ALA A 164 3.32 4.56 6.65
CA ALA A 164 2.39 5.28 7.54
C ALA A 164 2.49 6.80 7.42
N LYS A 165 2.77 7.30 6.20
CA LYS A 165 2.70 8.70 5.79
C LYS A 165 3.47 9.63 6.73
N PRO A 166 4.80 9.45 6.90
CA PRO A 166 5.59 10.37 7.71
C PRO A 166 5.43 11.81 7.20
N TYR A 167 5.50 12.78 8.10
CA TYR A 167 5.42 14.20 7.74
C TYR A 167 6.76 14.68 7.16
N ILE A 168 7.02 14.29 5.90
CA ILE A 168 8.31 14.49 5.21
C ILE A 168 8.55 15.98 4.96
N LYS A 169 7.54 16.70 4.49
CA LYS A 169 7.62 18.16 4.29
C LYS A 169 8.03 18.91 5.56
N GLU A 170 7.52 18.50 6.71
CA GLU A 170 7.84 19.08 8.02
C GLU A 170 9.11 18.48 8.66
N GLN A 171 9.76 17.53 8.00
CA GLN A 171 10.95 16.83 8.49
C GLN A 171 10.77 16.18 9.88
N LYS A 172 9.55 15.71 10.19
CA LYS A 172 9.25 15.13 11.51
C LYS A 172 9.50 13.62 11.49
N ILE A 173 10.53 13.20 12.21
CA ILE A 173 10.93 11.79 12.28
C ILE A 173 10.67 11.10 13.63
N SER A 174 10.87 11.80 14.75
CA SER A 174 11.05 11.14 16.05
C SER A 174 9.85 10.28 16.49
N GLN A 175 8.65 10.85 16.54
CA GLN A 175 7.46 10.12 16.99
C GLN A 175 7.07 8.99 16.03
N TRP A 176 7.09 9.29 14.74
CA TRP A 176 6.79 8.32 13.68
C TRP A 176 7.78 7.14 13.72
N GLY A 177 9.08 7.43 13.72
CA GLY A 177 10.13 6.41 13.69
C GLY A 177 10.12 5.50 14.91
N ASN A 178 9.84 6.04 16.11
CA ASN A 178 9.68 5.26 17.33
C ASN A 178 8.53 4.24 17.24
N TYR A 179 7.45 4.56 16.53
CA TYR A 179 6.36 3.60 16.29
C TYR A 179 6.69 2.63 15.17
N MET A 180 7.33 3.07 14.09
CA MET A 180 7.77 2.19 13.00
C MET A 180 8.74 1.11 13.50
N GLN A 181 9.65 1.45 14.40
CA GLN A 181 10.52 0.46 15.07
C GLN A 181 9.71 -0.60 15.83
N LYS A 182 8.73 -0.17 16.63
CA LYS A 182 7.86 -1.06 17.41
C LYS A 182 6.97 -1.94 16.53
N LEU A 183 6.58 -1.47 15.35
CA LEU A 183 5.85 -2.26 14.36
C LEU A 183 6.79 -3.25 13.66
N GLY A 184 8.03 -2.82 13.39
CA GLY A 184 9.09 -3.65 12.84
C GLY A 184 9.45 -4.86 13.71
N GLU A 185 9.34 -4.75 15.03
CA GLU A 185 9.52 -5.87 15.97
C GLU A 185 8.50 -7.03 15.76
N MET A 186 7.37 -6.77 15.08
CA MET A 186 6.31 -7.75 14.87
C MET A 186 6.55 -8.50 13.54
N PRO A 187 6.83 -9.82 13.56
CA PRO A 187 7.32 -10.55 12.38
C PRO A 187 6.30 -10.68 11.25
N ASN A 188 5.01 -10.52 11.55
CA ASN A 188 3.90 -10.57 10.60
C ASN A 188 3.62 -9.22 9.90
N VAL A 189 4.44 -8.19 10.13
CA VAL A 189 4.27 -6.85 9.56
C VAL A 189 5.34 -6.54 8.51
N TYR A 190 4.90 -6.15 7.32
CA TYR A 190 5.68 -5.64 6.21
C TYR A 190 5.50 -4.11 6.11
N CYS A 191 6.33 -3.44 5.32
CA CYS A 191 6.22 -2.01 5.05
C CYS A 191 6.41 -1.73 3.56
N LYS A 192 5.49 -0.97 2.97
CA LYS A 192 5.64 -0.48 1.59
C LYS A 192 6.49 0.78 1.57
N ILE A 193 7.53 0.75 0.74
CA ILE A 193 8.27 1.92 0.30
C ILE A 193 7.54 2.50 -0.92
N SER A 194 6.58 3.39 -0.65
CA SER A 194 5.65 3.98 -1.62
C SER A 194 5.10 5.31 -1.10
N GLY A 195 4.43 6.10 -1.95
CA GLY A 195 3.67 7.30 -1.53
C GLY A 195 4.47 8.37 -0.77
N MET A 196 5.80 8.42 -0.93
CA MET A 196 6.64 9.35 -0.16
C MET A 196 6.63 10.76 -0.75
N VAL A 197 6.68 10.87 -2.09
CA VAL A 197 6.76 12.16 -2.79
C VAL A 197 5.55 13.06 -2.51
N THR A 198 4.39 12.46 -2.26
CA THR A 198 3.14 13.16 -1.92
C THR A 198 3.06 13.61 -0.47
N GLU A 199 3.95 13.12 0.41
CA GLU A 199 4.12 13.62 1.79
C GLU A 199 5.24 14.66 1.91
N ALA A 200 5.99 14.90 0.84
CA ALA A 200 7.08 15.87 0.76
C ALA A 200 6.59 17.24 0.23
N ASP A 201 7.52 18.17 0.04
CA ASP A 201 7.25 19.38 -0.75
C ASP A 201 7.15 19.00 -2.23
N TRP A 202 5.93 18.91 -2.75
CA TRP A 202 5.62 18.46 -4.13
C TRP A 202 6.39 19.20 -5.22
N GLN A 203 6.86 20.43 -4.95
CA GLN A 203 7.54 21.26 -5.95
C GLN A 203 9.07 21.24 -5.83
N ASN A 204 9.61 20.93 -4.65
CA ASN A 204 11.02 21.18 -4.34
C ASN A 204 11.74 20.01 -3.67
N TRP A 205 11.10 18.85 -3.55
CA TRP A 205 11.73 17.67 -2.95
C TRP A 205 13.02 17.27 -3.67
N LYS A 206 13.94 16.67 -2.93
CA LYS A 206 15.16 16.04 -3.43
C LYS A 206 15.23 14.60 -2.91
N LYS A 207 15.99 13.74 -3.60
CA LYS A 207 16.12 12.32 -3.19
C LYS A 207 16.60 12.17 -1.75
N GLU A 208 17.50 13.05 -1.32
CA GLU A 208 18.10 13.04 0.02
C GLU A 208 17.07 13.28 1.13
N ASP A 209 15.96 13.97 0.84
CA ASP A 209 14.90 14.24 1.81
C ASP A 209 14.21 12.95 2.30
N PHE A 210 14.26 11.88 1.49
CA PHE A 210 13.61 10.59 1.78
C PHE A 210 14.52 9.62 2.52
N TYR A 211 15.84 9.76 2.41
CA TYR A 211 16.79 8.73 2.84
C TYR A 211 16.71 8.45 4.34
N ILE A 212 16.47 9.46 5.16
CA ILE A 212 16.34 9.25 6.61
C ILE A 212 15.09 8.43 6.99
N TYR A 213 14.02 8.50 6.19
CA TYR A 213 12.81 7.70 6.38
C TYR A 213 13.02 6.27 5.88
N LEU A 214 13.76 6.12 4.78
CA LEU A 214 14.19 4.82 4.28
C LEU A 214 15.14 4.11 5.25
N ASP A 215 16.05 4.85 5.91
CA ASP A 215 16.91 4.33 6.98
C ASP A 215 16.06 3.76 8.12
N VAL A 216 15.05 4.50 8.58
CA VAL A 216 14.14 4.01 9.64
C VAL A 216 13.38 2.77 9.19
N ALA A 217 12.85 2.75 7.96
CA ALA A 217 12.14 1.59 7.44
C ALA A 217 13.06 0.35 7.34
N LEU A 218 14.27 0.52 6.79
CA LEU A 218 15.24 -0.57 6.66
C LEU A 218 15.67 -1.10 8.03
N ASN A 219 15.98 -0.22 8.97
CA ASN A 219 16.38 -0.61 10.33
C ASN A 219 15.24 -1.26 11.13
N SER A 220 13.99 -0.88 10.87
CA SER A 220 12.83 -1.39 11.61
C SER A 220 12.35 -2.75 11.07
N PHE A 221 12.19 -2.87 9.75
CA PHE A 221 11.57 -4.04 9.13
C PHE A 221 12.60 -5.05 8.60
N GLY A 222 13.79 -4.57 8.27
CA GLY A 222 14.82 -5.36 7.59
C GLY A 222 14.49 -5.60 6.11
N ILE A 223 15.51 -6.07 5.38
CA ILE A 223 15.45 -6.25 3.93
C ILE A 223 14.33 -7.18 3.47
N ASP A 224 13.95 -8.16 4.30
CA ASP A 224 12.99 -9.20 3.96
C ASP A 224 11.53 -8.73 4.12
N ARG A 225 11.28 -7.51 4.59
CA ARG A 225 9.91 -7.02 4.84
C ARG A 225 9.62 -5.65 4.27
N LEU A 226 10.53 -5.12 3.46
CA LEU A 226 10.30 -3.92 2.65
C LEU A 226 9.80 -4.29 1.26
N VAL A 227 8.79 -3.58 0.79
CA VAL A 227 8.15 -3.83 -0.52
C VAL A 227 8.04 -2.54 -1.30
N TYR A 228 8.55 -2.49 -2.53
CA TYR A 228 8.36 -1.32 -3.39
C TYR A 228 6.90 -1.17 -3.87
N GLY A 229 6.41 0.07 -3.94
CA GLY A 229 5.19 0.44 -4.66
C GLY A 229 5.30 1.88 -5.19
N SER A 230 4.69 2.15 -6.34
CA SER A 230 4.76 3.48 -6.96
C SER A 230 3.80 4.48 -6.34
N ASP A 231 2.64 4.00 -5.86
CA ASP A 231 1.47 4.83 -5.56
C ASP A 231 0.93 5.55 -6.82
N TRP A 232 1.17 4.99 -8.01
CA TRP A 232 0.62 5.54 -9.26
C TRP A 232 -0.90 5.33 -9.30
N PRO A 233 -1.68 6.30 -9.80
CA PRO A 233 -1.27 7.58 -10.38
C PRO A 233 -1.16 8.70 -9.36
N VAL A 234 -1.42 8.46 -8.06
CA VAL A 234 -1.34 9.47 -7.00
C VAL A 234 0.04 10.13 -6.94
N CYS A 235 1.11 9.36 -7.16
CA CYS A 235 2.47 9.88 -7.22
C CYS A 235 2.63 11.04 -8.22
N LEU A 236 1.84 11.08 -9.31
CA LEU A 236 1.90 12.10 -10.36
C LEU A 236 1.61 13.52 -9.85
N VAL A 237 1.01 13.65 -8.67
CA VAL A 237 0.85 14.94 -7.98
C VAL A 237 2.21 15.60 -7.72
N ALA A 238 3.25 14.82 -7.43
CA ALA A 238 4.56 15.30 -7.02
C ALA A 238 5.74 14.79 -7.86
N ALA A 239 5.59 13.67 -8.59
CA ALA A 239 6.65 13.06 -9.36
C ALA A 239 6.12 12.14 -10.47
N GLU A 240 6.85 12.03 -11.58
CA GLU A 240 6.60 10.98 -12.57
C GLU A 240 6.96 9.59 -11.98
N TYR A 241 6.41 8.52 -12.57
CA TYR A 241 6.63 7.14 -12.10
C TYR A 241 8.13 6.80 -11.94
N GLU A 242 8.92 7.17 -12.94
CA GLU A 242 10.36 6.91 -12.98
C GLU A 242 11.14 7.68 -11.92
N GLU A 243 10.71 8.88 -11.57
CA GLU A 243 11.35 9.71 -10.53
C GLU A 243 11.13 9.08 -9.15
N GLN A 244 9.91 8.66 -8.84
CA GLN A 244 9.59 7.94 -7.60
C GLN A 244 10.33 6.59 -7.52
N LEU A 245 10.39 5.83 -8.62
CA LEU A 245 11.17 4.59 -8.68
C LEU A 245 12.67 4.85 -8.46
N ASP A 246 13.20 5.93 -9.04
CA ASP A 246 14.61 6.28 -8.97
C ASP A 246 15.06 6.72 -7.57
N ILE A 247 14.18 7.33 -6.75
CA ILE A 247 14.46 7.56 -5.32
C ILE A 247 14.82 6.24 -4.63
N VAL A 248 13.98 5.21 -4.81
CA VAL A 248 14.14 3.91 -4.14
C VAL A 248 15.33 3.14 -4.70
N LYS A 249 15.52 3.14 -6.03
CA LYS A 249 16.70 2.55 -6.68
C LYS A 249 18.00 3.20 -6.20
N SER A 250 18.04 4.53 -6.15
CA SER A 250 19.22 5.29 -5.74
C SER A 250 19.62 4.99 -4.29
N TYR A 251 18.63 4.86 -3.39
CA TYR A 251 18.89 4.53 -1.99
C TYR A 251 19.46 3.10 -1.83
N PHE A 252 18.86 2.11 -2.49
CA PHE A 252 19.25 0.69 -2.35
C PHE A 252 20.35 0.23 -3.32
N GLN A 253 20.92 1.11 -4.15
CA GLN A 253 21.91 0.74 -5.18
C GLN A 253 23.16 0.05 -4.63
N LYS A 254 23.52 0.29 -3.36
CA LYS A 254 24.70 -0.28 -2.71
C LYS A 254 24.47 -1.68 -2.16
N LEU A 255 23.22 -2.14 -2.09
CA LEU A 255 22.89 -3.49 -1.67
C LEU A 255 23.24 -4.50 -2.76
N SER A 256 23.39 -5.77 -2.39
CA SER A 256 23.56 -6.83 -3.37
C SER A 256 22.34 -6.95 -4.28
N LEU A 257 22.51 -7.47 -5.50
CA LEU A 257 21.40 -7.67 -6.42
C LEU A 257 20.29 -8.55 -5.82
N THR A 258 20.66 -9.57 -5.05
CA THR A 258 19.69 -10.43 -4.35
C THR A 258 18.87 -9.69 -3.30
N GLU A 259 19.46 -8.73 -2.58
CA GLU A 259 18.74 -7.89 -1.63
C GLU A 259 17.82 -6.89 -2.34
N GLN A 260 18.30 -6.30 -3.44
CA GLN A 260 17.46 -5.43 -4.28
C GLN A 260 16.27 -6.21 -4.86
N ASP A 261 16.47 -7.43 -5.36
CA ASP A 261 15.42 -8.28 -5.91
C ASP A 261 14.32 -8.61 -4.88
N LYS A 262 14.68 -8.70 -3.59
CA LYS A 262 13.70 -8.85 -2.50
C LYS A 262 12.80 -7.62 -2.42
N ILE A 263 13.37 -6.42 -2.35
CA ILE A 263 12.61 -5.16 -2.20
C ILE A 263 11.73 -4.90 -3.43
N PHE A 264 12.29 -5.05 -4.63
CA PHE A 264 11.62 -4.70 -5.88
C PHE A 264 10.64 -5.77 -6.37
N GLY A 265 10.45 -6.89 -5.66
CA GLY A 265 9.36 -7.81 -6.00
C GLY A 265 9.31 -9.09 -5.18
N GLY A 266 10.44 -9.68 -4.79
CA GLY A 266 10.46 -10.96 -4.07
C GLY A 266 9.64 -10.95 -2.77
N ASN A 267 9.67 -9.84 -2.04
CA ASN A 267 8.88 -9.67 -0.82
C ASN A 267 7.39 -9.51 -1.11
N ALA A 268 7.00 -8.78 -2.18
CA ALA A 268 5.60 -8.68 -2.61
C ALA A 268 5.03 -10.06 -2.98
N VAL A 269 5.79 -10.83 -3.77
CA VAL A 269 5.42 -12.19 -4.19
C VAL A 269 5.18 -13.09 -2.98
N ARG A 270 6.08 -13.06 -1.99
CA ARG A 270 5.92 -13.86 -0.76
C ARG A 270 4.76 -13.38 0.11
N PHE A 271 4.58 -12.06 0.24
CA PHE A 271 3.55 -11.49 1.11
C PHE A 271 2.14 -11.79 0.57
N TYR A 272 1.87 -11.42 -0.68
CA TYR A 272 0.57 -11.56 -1.33
C TYR A 272 0.34 -12.91 -2.02
N ARG A 273 1.35 -13.79 -2.09
CA ARG A 273 1.29 -15.08 -2.81
C ARG A 273 0.89 -14.89 -4.29
N LEU A 274 1.67 -14.05 -4.97
CA LEU A 274 1.49 -13.69 -6.39
C LEU A 274 1.93 -14.81 -7.34
#